data_AF-A0A1A8S8C7-F1
#
_entry.id   AF-A0A1A8S8C7-F1
#
_cell.length_a   1.000
_cell.length_b   1.000
_cell.length_c   1.000
_cell.angle_alpha   90.00
_cell.angle_beta   90.00
_cell.angle_gamma   90.00
#
_symmetry.space_group_name_H-M   'P 1'
#
loop_
_entity.id
_entity.type
_entity.pdbx_description
1 polymer ?
#
loop_
_entity_poly.entity_id
_entity_poly.type
_entity_poly.pdbx_seq_one_letter_code
_entity_poly.pdbx_strand_id
1 'polypeptide(L)'
;ENKLILTGCFVSEVLFFLCCSVVTRHNGSCSASSRKSLQRVVKAAEHITGTRLPAIQDIYLQRCLRKAHSIIKDHSHPAHQLFSSLPSGRRYRSLPARTTRLKNSFYHQAIRHLNHYT
;
A
#
# COMPACT_ATOMS: atom_id res chain seq x y z
N GLU A 1 -0.80 -19.34 -20.90
CA GLU A 1 -0.20 -18.06 -20.45
C GLU A 1 -1.15 -17.19 -19.61
N ASN A 2 -2.45 -17.11 -19.92
CA ASN A 2 -3.42 -16.32 -19.11
C ASN A 2 -3.79 -16.91 -17.74
N LYS A 3 -3.62 -18.22 -17.50
CA LYS A 3 -3.93 -18.86 -16.21
C LYS A 3 -2.96 -18.49 -15.08
N LEU A 4 -1.67 -18.31 -15.38
CA LEU A 4 -0.63 -17.98 -14.38
C LEU A 4 -0.73 -16.53 -13.87
N ILE A 5 -1.12 -15.61 -14.76
CA ILE A 5 -1.32 -14.19 -14.43
C ILE A 5 -2.55 -14.04 -13.53
N LEU A 6 -3.63 -14.75 -13.84
CA LEU A 6 -4.85 -14.77 -13.02
C LEU A 6 -4.58 -15.41 -11.64
N THR A 7 -3.84 -16.52 -11.56
CA THR A 7 -3.47 -17.11 -10.26
C THR A 7 -2.52 -16.21 -9.46
N GLY A 8 -1.57 -15.54 -10.11
CA GLY A 8 -0.67 -14.58 -9.44
C GLY A 8 -1.40 -13.34 -8.94
N CYS A 9 -2.32 -12.78 -9.74
CA CYS A 9 -3.22 -11.71 -9.33
C CYS A 9 -4.10 -12.15 -8.16
N PHE A 10 -4.70 -13.34 -8.21
CA PHE A 10 -5.56 -13.84 -7.13
C PHE A 10 -4.79 -14.07 -5.82
N VAL A 11 -3.58 -14.64 -5.90
CA VAL A 11 -2.71 -14.83 -4.72
C VAL A 11 -2.29 -13.47 -4.14
N SER A 12 -1.99 -12.48 -4.98
CA SER A 12 -1.66 -11.12 -4.53
C SER A 12 -2.86 -10.37 -3.92
N GLU A 13 -4.07 -10.60 -4.45
CA GLU A 13 -5.33 -10.05 -3.94
C GLU A 13 -5.70 -10.67 -2.58
N VAL A 14 -5.60 -11.99 -2.45
CA VAL A 14 -5.89 -12.75 -1.22
C VAL A 14 -4.85 -12.45 -0.14
N LEU A 15 -3.56 -12.40 -0.48
CA LEU A 15 -2.50 -12.01 0.45
C LEU A 15 -2.70 -10.57 0.94
N PHE A 16 -3.17 -9.67 0.06
CA PHE A 16 -3.53 -8.31 0.44
C PHE A 16 -4.76 -8.25 1.34
N PHE A 17 -5.82 -9.01 1.06
CA PHE A 17 -7.00 -9.08 1.92
C PHE A 17 -6.64 -9.58 3.32
N LEU A 18 -5.73 -10.57 3.41
CA LEU A 18 -5.21 -11.06 4.67
C LEU A 18 -4.32 -10.01 5.38
N CYS A 19 -3.46 -9.30 4.63
CA CYS A 19 -2.66 -8.18 5.15
C CYS A 19 -3.51 -7.02 5.68
N CYS A 20 -4.50 -6.59 4.91
CA CYS A 20 -5.41 -5.51 5.30
C CYS A 20 -6.27 -5.92 6.48
N SER A 21 -6.80 -7.15 6.50
CA SER A 21 -7.60 -7.65 7.63
C SER A 21 -6.79 -7.77 8.92
N VAL A 22 -5.52 -8.14 8.87
CA VAL A 22 -4.60 -8.09 10.03
C VAL A 22 -4.40 -6.65 10.52
N VAL A 23 -4.32 -5.68 9.61
CA VAL A 23 -4.12 -4.26 9.96
C VAL A 23 -5.41 -3.59 10.47
N THR A 24 -6.59 -4.01 9.99
CA THR A 24 -7.89 -3.47 10.44
C THR A 24 -8.47 -4.19 11.66
N ARG A 25 -8.19 -5.48 11.86
CA ARG A 25 -8.70 -6.25 13.01
C ARG A 25 -7.89 -6.02 14.29
N HIS A 26 -6.59 -5.77 14.18
CA HIS A 26 -5.79 -5.41 15.34
C HIS A 26 -5.66 -3.89 15.40
N ASN A 27 -6.40 -3.26 16.32
CA ASN A 27 -6.24 -1.86 16.73
C ASN A 27 -4.88 -1.61 17.44
N GLY A 28 -3.86 -2.42 17.11
CA GLY A 28 -2.54 -2.50 17.73
C GLY A 28 -1.49 -2.82 16.66
N SER A 29 -0.41 -2.07 16.68
CA SER A 29 0.87 -2.28 16.00
C SER A 29 1.00 -3.49 15.05
N CYS A 30 1.06 -3.22 13.74
CA CYS A 30 1.67 -4.13 12.78
C CYS A 30 3.20 -4.16 13.04
N SER A 31 3.60 -4.96 14.04
CA SER A 31 4.98 -5.07 14.51
C SER A 31 5.91 -5.61 13.43
N ALA A 32 7.22 -5.33 13.54
CA ALA A 32 8.23 -5.85 12.63
C ALA A 32 8.19 -7.39 12.48
N SER A 33 7.70 -8.10 13.50
CA SER A 33 7.42 -9.53 13.49
C SER A 33 6.39 -9.93 12.42
N SER A 34 5.25 -9.23 12.31
CA SER A 34 4.22 -9.52 11.32
C SER A 34 4.73 -9.36 9.90
N ARG A 35 5.53 -8.32 9.63
CA ARG A 35 6.19 -8.11 8.34
C ARG A 35 7.15 -9.24 7.98
N LYS A 36 7.92 -9.74 8.95
CA LYS A 36 8.82 -10.89 8.75
C LYS A 36 8.05 -12.17 8.43
N SER A 37 6.96 -12.45 9.13
CA SER A 37 6.12 -13.63 8.85
C SER A 37 5.51 -13.57 7.46
N LEU A 38 5.00 -12.41 7.07
CA LEU A 38 4.47 -12.16 5.73
C LEU A 38 5.54 -12.36 4.65
N GLN A 39 6.75 -11.86 4.86
CA GLN A 39 7.86 -12.04 3.93
C GLN A 39 8.24 -13.52 3.74
N ARG A 40 8.12 -14.35 4.79
CA ARG A 40 8.33 -15.80 4.67
C ARG A 40 7.29 -16.46 3.77
N VAL A 41 6.02 -16.05 3.87
CA VAL A 41 4.94 -16.55 3.00
C VAL A 41 5.22 -16.20 1.55
N VAL A 42 5.67 -14.97 1.26
CA VAL A 42 6.05 -14.58 -0.10
C VAL A 42 7.22 -15.40 -0.61
N LYS A 43 8.26 -15.61 0.20
CA LYS A 43 9.39 -16.48 -0.21
C LYS A 43 8.96 -17.92 -0.50
N ALA A 44 8.04 -18.47 0.29
CA ALA A 44 7.50 -19.79 0.02
C ALA A 44 6.71 -19.83 -1.31
N ALA A 45 5.91 -18.79 -1.58
CA ALA A 45 5.18 -18.66 -2.84
C ALA A 45 6.13 -18.47 -4.05
N GLU A 46 7.22 -17.71 -3.90
CA GLU A 46 8.28 -17.57 -4.92
C GLU A 46 8.89 -18.94 -5.25
N HIS A 47 9.22 -19.72 -4.21
CA HIS A 47 9.79 -21.05 -4.37
C HIS A 47 8.84 -22.01 -5.08
N ILE A 48 7.55 -21.99 -4.75
CA ILE A 48 6.54 -22.86 -5.38
C ILE A 48 6.28 -22.45 -6.84
N THR A 49 6.20 -21.14 -7.10
CA THR A 49 5.84 -20.62 -8.42
C THR A 49 7.05 -20.56 -9.37
N GLY A 50 8.28 -20.64 -8.83
CA GLY A 50 9.52 -20.51 -9.61
C GLY A 50 9.77 -19.11 -10.17
N THR A 51 8.95 -18.13 -9.76
CA THR A 51 9.01 -16.74 -10.22
C THR A 51 9.34 -15.81 -9.06
N ARG A 52 10.19 -14.80 -9.30
CA ARG A 52 10.42 -13.73 -8.33
C ARG A 52 9.14 -12.94 -8.13
N LEU A 53 8.69 -12.84 -6.89
CA LEU A 53 7.54 -12.05 -6.50
C LEU A 53 8.03 -10.68 -6.00
N PRO A 54 7.29 -9.60 -6.29
CA PRO A 54 7.65 -8.30 -5.76
C PRO A 54 7.61 -8.29 -4.23
N ALA A 55 8.48 -7.50 -3.61
CA ALA A 55 8.50 -7.40 -2.17
C ALA A 55 7.14 -6.87 -1.67
N ILE A 56 6.72 -7.31 -0.49
CA ILE A 56 5.43 -6.93 0.10
C ILE A 56 5.30 -5.41 0.22
N GLN A 57 6.41 -4.73 0.45
CA GLN A 57 6.47 -3.27 0.51
C GLN A 57 6.15 -2.65 -0.85
N ASP A 58 6.65 -3.22 -1.94
CA ASP A 58 6.41 -2.73 -3.30
C ASP A 58 4.97 -2.97 -3.73
N ILE A 59 4.40 -4.13 -3.41
CA ILE A 59 2.98 -4.44 -3.65
C ILE A 59 2.09 -3.45 -2.89
N TYR A 60 2.38 -3.23 -1.60
CA TYR A 60 1.67 -2.28 -0.77
C TYR A 60 1.76 -0.86 -1.36
N LEU A 61 2.96 -0.44 -1.77
CA LEU A 61 3.22 0.86 -2.35
C LEU A 61 2.47 1.06 -3.68
N GLN A 62 2.58 0.12 -4.62
CA GLN A 62 1.88 0.19 -5.90
C GLN A 62 0.36 0.31 -5.70
N ARG A 63 -0.20 -0.44 -4.76
CA ARG A 63 -1.64 -0.35 -4.45
C ARG A 63 -2.00 0.95 -3.73
N CYS A 64 -1.13 1.42 -2.84
CA CYS A 64 -1.29 2.71 -2.16
C CYS A 64 -1.36 3.85 -3.18
N LEU A 65 -0.44 3.88 -4.14
CA LEU A 65 -0.41 4.86 -5.22
C LEU A 65 -1.64 4.76 -6.12
N ARG A 66 -2.02 3.55 -6.57
CA ARG A 66 -3.23 3.37 -7.40
C ARG A 66 -4.49 3.90 -6.70
N LYS A 67 -4.65 3.61 -5.41
CA LYS A 67 -5.78 4.12 -4.63
C LYS A 67 -5.72 5.64 -4.46
N ALA A 68 -4.54 6.19 -4.17
CA ALA A 68 -4.35 7.64 -4.06
C ALA A 68 -4.70 8.35 -5.38
N HIS A 69 -4.22 7.84 -6.52
CA HIS A 69 -4.58 8.37 -7.83
C HIS A 69 -6.08 8.28 -8.11
N SER A 70 -6.76 7.21 -7.69
CA SER A 70 -8.22 7.10 -7.81
C SER A 70 -8.93 8.20 -7.01
N ILE A 71 -8.48 8.51 -5.80
CA ILE A 71 -9.04 9.58 -4.95
C ILE A 71 -8.74 10.96 -5.54
N ILE A 72 -7.53 11.16 -6.08
CA ILE A 72 -7.14 12.41 -6.74
C ILE A 72 -8.00 12.64 -7.99
N LYS A 73 -8.34 11.59 -8.74
CA LYS A 73 -9.18 11.70 -9.94
C LYS A 73 -10.65 11.95 -9.59
N ASP A 74 -11.13 11.41 -8.48
CA ASP A 74 -12.50 11.55 -8.02
C ASP A 74 -12.68 12.77 -7.10
N HIS A 75 -13.18 13.86 -7.67
CA HIS A 75 -13.45 15.10 -6.95
C HIS A 75 -14.61 15.01 -5.95
N SER A 76 -15.49 14.00 -6.08
CA SER A 76 -16.60 13.76 -5.15
C SER A 76 -16.16 13.01 -3.88
N HIS A 77 -14.94 12.46 -3.89
CA HIS A 77 -14.44 11.65 -2.78
C HIS A 77 -14.19 12.53 -1.54
N PRO A 78 -14.65 12.13 -0.34
CA PRO A 78 -14.52 12.95 0.88
C PRO A 78 -13.06 13.23 1.27
N ALA A 79 -12.15 12.30 0.95
CA ALA A 79 -10.72 12.47 1.20
C ALA A 79 -9.96 13.20 0.08
N HIS A 80 -10.62 13.65 -0.99
CA HIS A 80 -9.98 14.35 -2.12
C HIS A 80 -9.21 15.59 -1.64
N GLN A 81 -9.79 16.36 -0.71
CA GLN A 81 -9.17 17.55 -0.12
C GLN A 81 -7.83 17.27 0.58
N LEU A 82 -7.61 16.04 1.07
CA LEU A 82 -6.33 15.66 1.69
C LEU A 82 -5.19 15.57 0.66
N PHE A 83 -5.52 15.33 -0.61
CA PHE A 83 -4.57 15.27 -1.72
C PHE A 83 -4.52 16.60 -2.49
N SER A 84 -4.54 17.71 -1.75
CA SER A 84 -4.40 19.04 -2.34
C SER A 84 -2.94 19.33 -2.71
N SER A 85 -2.69 19.65 -3.97
CA SER A 85 -1.38 20.13 -4.45
C SER A 85 -1.07 21.54 -3.92
N LEU A 86 0.21 21.81 -3.70
CA LEU A 86 0.72 23.15 -3.43
C LEU A 86 0.62 24.03 -4.68
N PRO A 87 0.64 25.37 -4.55
CA PRO A 87 0.56 26.28 -5.70
C PRO A 87 1.63 26.04 -6.77
N SER A 88 2.78 25.46 -6.39
CA SER A 88 3.83 25.07 -7.33
C SER A 88 3.48 23.87 -8.22
N GLY A 89 2.38 23.15 -7.95
CA GLY A 89 1.93 21.98 -8.70
C GLY A 89 2.81 20.72 -8.55
N ARG A 90 4.00 20.87 -7.97
CA ARG A 90 5.01 19.80 -7.91
C ARG A 90 4.84 18.85 -6.73
N ARG A 91 4.14 19.27 -5.67
CA ARG A 91 4.04 18.51 -4.42
C ARG A 91 2.65 18.64 -3.80
N TYR A 92 2.23 17.60 -3.11
CA TYR A 92 1.04 17.56 -2.26
C TYR A 92 1.34 18.11 -0.87
N ARG A 93 0.31 18.67 -0.21
CA ARG A 93 0.41 19.15 1.17
C ARG A 93 0.69 18.00 2.13
N SER A 94 1.84 18.05 2.80
CA SER A 94 2.20 17.07 3.83
C SER A 94 1.25 17.16 5.04
N LEU A 95 0.77 16.00 5.49
CA LEU A 95 -0.04 15.91 6.70
C LEU A 95 0.85 15.80 7.96
N PRO A 96 0.56 16.57 9.02
CA PRO A 96 1.29 16.45 10.27
C PRO A 96 0.90 15.16 11.00
N ALA A 97 1.90 14.38 11.42
CA ALA A 97 1.68 13.18 12.23
C ALA A 97 2.56 13.16 13.47
N ARG A 98 1.91 13.14 14.63
CA ARG A 98 2.57 13.07 15.95
C ARG A 98 2.91 11.64 16.37
N THR A 99 2.18 10.65 15.87
CA THR A 99 2.37 9.24 16.24
C THR A 99 2.88 8.40 15.07
N THR A 100 3.69 7.39 15.36
CA THR A 100 4.15 6.41 14.37
C THR A 100 2.99 5.68 13.70
N ARG A 101 1.92 5.38 14.46
CA ARG A 101 0.68 4.81 13.93
C ARG A 101 0.07 5.68 12.84
N LEU A 102 -0.06 6.98 13.06
CA LEU A 102 -0.60 7.90 12.07
C LEU A 102 0.34 8.07 10.87
N LYS A 103 1.67 8.11 11.09
CA LYS A 103 2.67 8.11 10.01
C LYS A 103 2.55 6.87 9.11
N ASN A 104 2.17 5.73 9.69
CA ASN A 104 1.99 4.46 8.98
C ASN A 104 0.58 4.26 8.43
N SER A 105 -0.31 5.25 8.56
CA SER A 105 -1.63 5.20 7.95
C SER A 105 -1.56 5.40 6.44
N PHE A 106 -2.60 4.93 5.74
CA PHE A 106 -2.72 5.05 4.29
C PHE A 106 -2.49 6.48 3.77
N TYR A 107 -3.20 7.47 4.30
CA TYR A 107 -3.13 8.84 3.78
C TYR A 107 -1.74 9.48 3.93
N HIS A 108 -1.08 9.25 5.07
CA HIS A 108 0.27 9.77 5.31
C HIS A 108 1.31 9.11 4.43
N GLN A 109 1.23 7.78 4.27
CA GLN A 109 2.14 7.05 3.38
C GLN A 109 1.91 7.44 1.92
N ALA A 110 0.65 7.53 1.48
CA ALA A 110 0.30 7.92 0.11
C ALA A 110 0.89 9.29 -0.27
N ILE A 111 0.68 10.31 0.56
CA ILE A 111 1.18 11.68 0.30
C ILE A 111 2.71 11.72 0.31
N ARG A 112 3.36 11.02 1.24
CA ARG A 112 4.82 10.92 1.28
C ARG A 112 5.37 10.29 0.01
N HIS A 113 4.79 9.18 -0.42
CA HIS A 113 5.23 8.50 -1.63
C HIS A 113 4.99 9.37 -2.86
N LEU A 114 3.80 9.96 -3.02
CA LEU A 114 3.52 10.89 -4.12
C LEU A 114 4.58 12.01 -4.19
N ASN A 115 4.91 12.63 -3.05
CA ASN A 115 5.93 13.69 -2.98
C ASN A 115 7.37 13.25 -3.27
N HIS A 116 7.66 11.94 -3.21
CA HIS A 116 8.97 11.40 -3.57
C HIS A 116 9.07 11.04 -5.05
N TYR A 117 7.94 10.74 -5.71
CA TYR A 117 7.90 10.35 -7.12
C TYR A 117 7.58 11.50 -8.09
N THR A 118 7.12 12.66 -7.59
CA THR A 118 6.89 13.92 -8.33
C THR A 118 8.04 14.92 -8.17
#